data_AF-A0A497I3F3-F1
#
_entry.id   AF-A0A497I3F3-F1
#
_cell.length_a   1.000
_cell.length_b   1.000
_cell.length_c   1.000
_cell.angle_alpha   90.00
_cell.angle_beta   90.00
_cell.angle_gamma   90.00
#
_symmetry.space_group_name_H-M   'P 1'
#
loop_
_entity.id
_entity.type
_entity.pdbx_description
1 polymer ?
#
loop_
_entity_poly.entity_id
_entity_poly.type
_entity_poly.pdbx_seq_one_letter_code
_entity_poly.pdbx_strand_id
1 'polypeptide(L)'
;MRGVAISFDVLFSCMFLLMFLSIYASSFYIPPRFEGEYYHSYKVASDVLMILKKTRIYDVQEDPTIQFYMDNGDITSEDMNRTLVDLIGTFWSENRTEDAENVTRSILEQLMPPGVSYGVYMGGDVIYERNLSFPDRLAKSSLMVSGYMVGKPTRGFMARAWLQRVRGNETFLLPISPAGSGFGAFYFRGGDFTLEKTFEIPSDAENISSQLDLSVHEEEGYIYVYMNDVLQASIYSTSTYYGTVEISDVRPGMNVLKIVLERPMFYHSHMHPGTVLKVTYSHEKNLSYAEEREVFERQELPHVIGSPAAWVIYPFDIPRGSEVNSAELHFEGAGVNKWVEIWVNDHLVYSSSSPPSNPVLDFDIKDYLHLSGNSSTGETNILAIYLDMESTRDRYVTGARGTAEILNSSYVELNYTKPEPVKYYGRITATKLIPFDQLDGQDAALVKKMYFDWADFPILSSYLHIVQEYSWKVAAAAWHDPEKEPNWNGTDWDKYQIFKSPTGRSVPSSIYIPVERFSTDTRNYVKARDFDGSSSNLILPDSFVSVNFLVPAQVGYGDVFPNQTAAEQDAIQRLNETIKGYVEEGEIETQTTEIVDVPTMWGLTEMEVRVW
;
A
#
# COMPACT_ATOMS: atom_id res chain seq x y z
N MET A 1 29.34 15.65 106.36
CA MET A 1 29.59 15.90 104.92
C MET A 1 29.47 14.56 104.21
N ARG A 2 28.54 14.41 103.27
CA ARG A 2 28.44 13.19 102.44
C ARG A 2 29.27 13.46 101.19
N GLY A 3 30.42 12.79 101.07
CA GLY A 3 31.23 12.83 99.85
C GLY A 3 30.51 12.09 98.73
N VAL A 4 30.41 12.71 97.55
CA VAL A 4 29.93 12.03 96.35
C VAL A 4 31.10 11.25 95.78
N ALA A 5 31.06 9.92 95.92
CA ALA A 5 31.99 9.03 95.25
C ALA A 5 31.50 8.81 93.82
N ILE A 6 32.15 9.46 92.85
CA ILE A 6 31.89 9.23 91.43
C ILE A 6 32.71 8.01 91.01
N SER A 7 32.07 6.97 90.48
CA SER A 7 32.78 5.80 89.98
C SER A 7 33.58 6.16 88.73
N PHE A 8 34.71 5.49 88.53
CA PHE A 8 35.57 5.70 87.37
C PHE A 8 34.82 5.53 86.04
N ASP A 9 33.80 4.65 86.02
CA ASP A 9 32.95 4.39 84.86
C ASP A 9 32.07 5.59 84.46
N VAL A 10 31.58 6.37 85.44
CA VAL A 10 30.83 7.60 85.17
C VAL A 10 31.74 8.66 84.56
N LEU A 11 32.99 8.72 85.02
CA LEU A 11 34.00 9.64 84.51
C LEU A 11 34.37 9.34 83.05
N PHE A 12 34.60 8.06 82.73
CA PHE A 12 34.84 7.63 81.34
C PHE A 12 33.60 7.85 80.46
N SER A 13 32.39 7.56 80.95
CA SER A 13 31.15 7.78 80.20
C SER A 13 30.94 9.26 79.88
N CYS A 14 31.18 10.16 80.83
CA CYS A 14 31.16 11.61 80.59
C CYS A 14 32.22 12.06 79.59
N MET A 15 33.43 11.48 79.65
CA MET A 15 34.50 11.81 78.72
C MET A 15 34.18 11.35 77.29
N PHE A 16 33.63 10.15 77.12
CA PHE A 16 33.15 9.67 75.82
C PHE A 16 31.97 10.49 75.31
N LEU A 17 31.04 10.87 76.17
CA LEU A 17 29.91 11.73 75.79
C LEU A 17 30.40 13.10 75.30
N LEU A 18 31.36 13.72 76.00
CA LEU A 18 31.95 14.99 75.60
C LEU A 18 32.75 14.88 74.29
N MET A 19 33.47 13.76 74.10
CA MET A 19 34.20 13.50 72.85
C MET A 19 33.24 13.26 71.68
N PHE A 20 32.14 12.56 71.91
CA PHE A 20 31.12 12.35 70.89
C PHE A 20 30.39 13.67 70.57
N LEU A 21 30.10 14.49 71.57
CA LEU A 21 29.53 15.83 71.37
C LEU A 21 30.47 16.76 70.61
N SER A 22 31.78 16.69 70.85
CA SER A 22 32.75 17.54 70.16
C SER A 22 32.92 17.12 68.71
N ILE A 23 32.99 15.80 68.43
CA ILE A 23 32.99 15.27 67.07
C ILE A 23 31.68 15.66 66.36
N TYR A 24 30.53 15.44 67.00
CA TYR A 24 29.21 15.80 66.46
C TYR A 24 29.11 17.31 66.18
N ALA A 25 29.52 18.17 67.11
CA ALA A 25 29.53 19.61 66.91
C ALA A 25 30.50 20.05 65.79
N SER A 26 31.65 19.39 65.65
CA SER A 26 32.60 19.67 64.58
C SER A 26 32.08 19.27 63.18
N SER A 27 31.23 18.23 63.09
CA SER A 27 30.60 17.83 61.82
C SER A 27 29.52 18.81 61.31
N PHE A 28 29.01 19.74 62.14
CA PHE A 28 28.09 20.80 61.70
C PHE A 28 28.76 22.16 61.53
N TYR A 29 30.08 22.27 61.76
CA TYR A 29 30.79 23.52 61.56
C TYR A 29 31.21 23.66 60.09
N ILE A 30 30.26 24.06 59.23
CA ILE A 30 30.57 24.61 57.92
C ILE A 30 31.06 26.03 58.17
N PRO A 31 32.32 26.38 57.85
CA PRO A 31 32.81 27.72 58.14
C PRO A 31 31.99 28.74 57.31
N PRO A 32 31.48 29.84 57.90
CA PRO A 32 30.63 30.80 57.20
C PRO A 32 31.30 31.49 55.99
N ARG A 33 32.63 31.36 55.83
CA ARG A 33 33.35 31.77 54.62
C ARG A 33 33.00 30.94 53.38
N PHE A 34 32.60 29.68 53.54
CA PHE A 34 32.31 28.78 52.40
C PHE A 34 31.03 29.17 51.66
N GLU A 35 30.00 29.63 52.37
CA GLU A 35 28.75 30.09 51.74
C GLU A 35 28.92 31.45 51.06
N GLY A 36 29.67 32.39 51.65
CA GLY A 36 29.79 33.75 51.12
C GLY A 36 30.45 33.83 49.73
N GLU A 37 31.59 33.16 49.54
CA GLU A 37 32.35 33.22 48.28
C GLU A 37 31.67 32.41 47.15
N TYR A 38 31.10 31.23 47.48
CA TYR A 38 30.31 30.46 46.51
C TYR A 38 29.04 31.21 46.13
N TYR A 39 28.31 31.77 47.09
CA TYR A 39 27.10 32.54 46.84
C TYR A 39 27.38 33.79 46.01
N HIS A 40 28.49 34.48 46.26
CA HIS A 40 28.91 35.61 45.43
C HIS A 40 29.19 35.17 43.98
N SER A 41 29.98 34.11 43.79
CA SER A 41 30.30 33.57 42.45
C SER A 41 29.06 33.08 41.71
N TYR A 42 28.12 32.44 42.43
CA TYR A 42 26.82 32.02 41.89
C TYR A 42 25.97 33.21 41.47
N LYS A 43 25.95 34.30 42.25
CA LYS A 43 25.24 35.53 41.90
C LYS A 43 25.84 36.17 40.65
N VAL A 44 27.17 36.23 40.55
CA VAL A 44 27.85 36.71 39.34
C VAL A 44 27.47 35.84 38.13
N ALA A 45 27.54 34.51 38.25
CA ALA A 45 27.14 33.60 37.17
C ALA A 45 25.67 33.80 36.75
N SER A 46 24.77 33.95 37.73
CA SER A 46 23.35 34.18 37.50
C SER A 46 23.07 35.54 36.86
N ASP A 47 23.79 36.59 37.25
CA ASP A 47 23.62 37.93 36.72
C ASP A 47 24.15 38.00 35.28
N VAL A 48 25.30 37.40 34.99
CA VAL A 48 25.83 37.25 33.63
C VAL A 48 24.83 36.54 32.73
N LEU A 49 24.32 35.39 33.17
CA LEU A 49 23.35 34.62 32.40
C LEU A 49 22.05 35.42 32.18
N MET A 50 21.61 36.19 33.17
CA MET A 50 20.44 37.07 33.06
C MET A 50 20.67 38.22 32.07
N ILE A 51 21.88 38.79 32.05
CA ILE A 51 22.27 39.82 31.08
C ILE A 51 22.23 39.23 29.68
N LEU A 52 22.93 38.12 29.43
CA LEU A 52 22.92 37.47 28.10
C LEU A 52 21.49 37.14 27.65
N LYS A 53 20.64 36.69 28.57
CA LYS A 53 19.24 36.33 28.30
C LYS A 53 18.34 37.54 27.99
N LYS A 54 18.63 38.72 28.52
CA LYS A 54 17.72 39.89 28.43
C LYS A 54 18.21 40.98 27.50
N THR A 55 19.52 41.11 27.34
CA THR A 55 20.13 42.08 26.44
C THR A 55 19.85 41.65 25.01
N ARG A 56 19.20 42.53 24.24
CA ARG A 56 18.99 42.32 22.82
C ARG A 56 20.19 42.79 22.03
N ILE A 57 20.36 42.27 20.83
CA ILE A 57 21.43 42.71 19.91
C ILE A 57 21.35 44.23 19.71
N TYR A 58 20.13 44.77 19.56
CA TYR A 58 19.89 46.22 19.47
C TYR A 58 20.49 47.02 20.64
N ASP A 59 20.46 46.48 21.85
CA ASP A 59 20.91 47.19 23.05
C ASP A 59 22.45 47.29 23.11
N VAL A 60 23.17 46.52 22.30
CA VAL A 60 24.65 46.50 22.20
C VAL A 60 25.17 46.70 20.78
N GLN A 61 24.35 47.27 19.89
CA GLN A 61 24.69 47.49 18.47
C GLN A 61 25.94 48.36 18.27
N GLU A 62 26.31 49.20 19.26
CA GLU A 62 27.51 50.05 19.20
C GLU A 62 28.81 49.29 19.56
N ASP A 63 28.72 48.03 20.02
CA ASP A 63 29.89 47.20 20.29
C ASP A 63 30.64 46.89 18.96
N PRO A 64 31.96 47.12 18.86
CA PRO A 64 32.69 46.94 17.60
C PRO A 64 32.58 45.53 17.01
N THR A 65 32.46 44.51 17.85
CA THR A 65 32.31 43.12 17.41
C THR A 65 30.92 42.88 16.82
N ILE A 66 29.88 43.45 17.44
CA ILE A 66 28.50 43.38 16.92
C ILE A 66 28.40 44.14 15.60
N GLN A 67 28.99 45.35 15.52
CA GLN A 67 29.02 46.14 14.29
C GLN A 67 29.72 45.41 13.15
N PHE A 68 30.82 44.70 13.43
CA PHE A 68 31.52 43.87 12.43
C PHE A 68 30.60 42.80 11.83
N TYR A 69 29.83 42.07 12.64
CA TYR A 69 28.89 41.07 12.13
C TYR A 69 27.67 41.69 11.43
N MET A 70 27.25 42.88 11.82
CA MET A 70 26.22 43.64 11.08
C MET A 70 26.73 44.07 9.69
N ASP A 71 27.96 44.60 9.62
CA ASP A 71 28.57 45.08 8.39
C ASP A 71 28.84 43.95 7.39
N ASN A 72 29.15 42.74 7.89
CA ASN A 72 29.34 41.53 7.09
C ASN A 72 28.02 40.86 6.67
N GLY A 73 26.87 41.32 7.20
CA GLY A 73 25.56 40.75 6.92
C GLY A 73 25.22 39.47 7.70
N ASP A 74 26.01 39.12 8.71
CA ASP A 74 25.75 37.99 9.61
C ASP A 74 24.66 38.29 10.64
N ILE A 75 24.50 39.57 10.99
CA ILE A 75 23.41 40.06 11.83
C ILE A 75 22.55 41.01 10.97
N THR A 76 21.28 40.68 10.80
CA THR A 76 20.34 41.48 10.00
C THR A 76 19.46 42.35 10.88
N SER A 77 18.66 43.22 10.26
CA SER A 77 17.65 44.02 10.98
C SER A 77 16.60 43.17 11.71
N GLU A 78 16.34 41.94 11.25
CA GLU A 78 15.41 41.02 11.90
C GLU A 78 15.97 40.46 13.22
N ASP A 79 17.30 40.33 13.30
CA ASP A 79 17.97 39.79 14.48
C ASP A 79 18.05 40.80 15.63
N MET A 80 17.82 42.09 15.38
CA MET A 80 17.97 43.16 16.38
C MET A 80 17.15 42.96 17.66
N ASN A 81 15.99 42.29 17.55
CA ASN A 81 15.14 41.99 18.71
C ASN A 81 15.53 40.69 19.44
N ARG A 82 16.43 39.87 18.89
CA ARG A 82 16.93 38.64 19.51
C ARG A 82 17.89 38.94 20.66
N THR A 83 18.01 38.01 21.60
CA THR A 83 18.86 38.16 22.78
C THR A 83 20.32 37.78 22.46
N LEU A 84 21.27 38.13 23.32
CA LEU A 84 22.65 37.68 23.16
C LEU A 84 22.79 36.16 23.28
N VAL A 85 21.95 35.52 24.10
CA VAL A 85 21.86 34.06 24.13
C VAL A 85 21.47 33.51 22.76
N ASP A 86 20.52 34.14 22.06
CA ASP A 86 20.10 33.71 20.72
C ASP A 86 21.21 33.89 19.68
N LEU A 87 21.95 35.00 19.74
CA LEU A 87 23.07 35.26 18.85
C LEU A 87 24.21 34.24 19.05
N ILE A 88 24.61 34.01 20.31
CA ILE A 88 25.63 33.03 20.68
C ILE A 88 25.19 31.62 20.27
N GLY A 89 23.93 31.27 20.55
CA GLY A 89 23.34 29.99 20.17
C GLY A 89 23.29 29.78 18.67
N THR A 90 23.01 30.83 17.89
CA THR A 90 22.99 30.79 16.43
C THR A 90 24.38 30.46 15.89
N PHE A 91 25.39 31.25 16.24
CA PHE A 91 26.77 31.00 15.79
C PHE A 91 27.29 29.62 16.24
N TRP A 92 27.02 29.21 17.47
CA TRP A 92 27.40 27.87 17.94
C TRP A 92 26.72 26.75 17.13
N SER A 93 25.40 26.84 16.91
CA SER A 93 24.66 25.81 16.17
C SER A 93 25.09 25.68 14.70
N GLU A 94 25.57 26.77 14.11
CA GLU A 94 26.08 26.83 12.73
C GLU A 94 27.55 26.42 12.60
N ASN A 95 28.16 25.86 13.66
CA ASN A 95 29.60 25.55 13.73
C ASN A 95 30.52 26.78 13.56
N ARG A 96 30.02 27.98 13.86
CA ARG A 96 30.78 29.24 13.90
C ARG A 96 31.24 29.54 15.33
N THR A 97 31.94 28.59 15.95
CA THR A 97 32.30 28.66 17.37
C THR A 97 33.22 29.83 17.70
N GLU A 98 34.11 30.22 16.78
CA GLU A 98 34.97 31.41 16.93
C GLU A 98 34.13 32.70 16.99
N ASP A 99 33.05 32.78 16.21
CA ASP A 99 32.18 33.94 16.21
C ASP A 99 31.36 34.03 17.51
N ALA A 100 30.86 32.88 17.98
CA ALA A 100 30.24 32.76 19.30
C ALA A 100 31.19 33.16 20.43
N GLU A 101 32.46 32.75 20.36
CA GLU A 101 33.51 33.14 21.29
C GLU A 101 33.74 34.65 21.25
N ASN A 102 33.90 35.23 20.05
CA ASN A 102 34.16 36.66 19.85
C ASN A 102 33.06 37.53 20.43
N VAL A 103 31.79 37.22 20.16
CA VAL A 103 30.64 37.94 20.73
C VAL A 103 30.64 37.81 22.26
N THR A 104 30.80 36.58 22.77
CA THR A 104 30.79 36.31 24.21
C THR A 104 31.90 37.07 24.92
N ARG A 105 33.12 37.06 24.35
CA ARG A 105 34.30 37.78 24.83
C ARG A 105 34.05 39.29 24.86
N SER A 106 33.64 39.88 23.74
CA SER A 106 33.47 41.34 23.59
C SER A 106 32.55 41.91 24.67
N ILE A 107 31.42 41.22 24.90
CA ILE A 107 30.42 41.65 25.88
C ILE A 107 30.86 41.37 27.32
N LEU A 108 31.32 40.15 27.62
CA LEU A 108 31.61 39.77 29.00
C LEU A 108 32.93 40.34 29.52
N GLU A 109 33.90 40.67 28.67
CA GLU A 109 35.13 41.35 29.09
C GLU A 109 34.89 42.74 29.69
N GLN A 110 33.87 43.44 29.18
CA GLN A 110 33.49 44.76 29.67
C GLN A 110 32.68 44.70 30.97
N LEU A 111 31.95 43.60 31.19
CA LEU A 111 31.04 43.42 32.33
C LEU A 111 31.70 42.74 33.52
N MET A 112 32.58 41.77 33.27
CA MET A 112 33.17 40.93 34.31
C MET A 112 34.40 41.57 34.93
N PRO A 113 34.52 41.62 36.27
CA PRO A 113 35.69 42.18 36.94
C PRO A 113 37.00 41.53 36.45
N PRO A 114 38.09 42.30 36.28
CA PRO A 114 39.33 41.80 35.68
C PRO A 114 40.04 40.71 36.51
N GLY A 115 39.64 40.50 37.77
CA GLY A 115 40.20 39.48 38.67
C GLY A 115 39.35 38.23 38.86
N VAL A 116 38.32 38.01 38.05
CA VAL A 116 37.40 36.86 38.17
C VAL A 116 37.60 35.91 36.99
N SER A 117 37.74 34.60 37.26
CA SER A 117 37.74 33.58 36.20
C SER A 117 36.31 33.13 35.92
N TYR A 118 35.99 32.90 34.65
CA TYR A 118 34.68 32.39 34.26
C TYR A 118 34.73 31.72 32.89
N GLY A 119 33.71 30.92 32.63
CA GLY A 119 33.48 30.29 31.34
C GLY A 119 32.00 30.26 31.00
N VAL A 120 31.70 30.39 29.70
CA VAL A 120 30.38 30.20 29.11
C VAL A 120 30.43 28.92 28.30
N TYR A 121 29.46 28.05 28.51
CA TYR A 121 29.35 26.77 27.83
C TYR A 121 27.95 26.59 27.27
N MET A 122 27.84 25.86 26.15
CA MET A 122 26.57 25.55 25.50
C MET A 122 26.59 24.13 24.97
N GLY A 123 25.61 23.30 25.36
CA GLY A 123 25.59 21.88 24.99
C GLY A 123 26.78 21.06 25.51
N GLY A 124 27.53 21.60 26.49
CA GLY A 124 28.77 21.03 26.99
C GLY A 124 30.04 21.58 26.33
N ASP A 125 29.93 22.31 25.22
CA ASP A 125 31.06 22.94 24.53
C ASP A 125 31.46 24.25 25.21
N VAL A 126 32.76 24.54 25.27
CA VAL A 126 33.27 25.83 25.72
C VAL A 126 33.03 26.86 24.63
N ILE A 127 32.24 27.89 24.93
CA ILE A 127 32.08 29.04 24.04
C ILE A 127 33.19 30.06 24.28
N TYR A 128 33.46 30.39 25.54
CA TYR A 128 34.54 31.29 25.92
C TYR A 128 34.96 31.01 27.37
N GLU A 129 36.25 31.11 27.67
CA GLU A 129 36.79 30.98 29.02
C GLU A 129 37.88 32.04 29.28
N ARG A 130 37.77 32.74 30.42
CA ARG A 130 38.83 33.56 30.98
C ARG A 130 39.40 32.84 32.20
N ASN A 131 40.59 32.26 32.05
CA ASN A 131 41.23 31.47 33.09
C ASN A 131 42.42 32.21 33.70
N LEU A 132 42.21 32.83 34.87
CA LEU A 132 43.27 33.56 35.59
C LEU A 132 43.99 32.66 36.62
N SER A 133 43.32 31.60 37.07
CA SER A 133 43.84 30.60 38.02
C SER A 133 43.04 29.31 37.97
N PHE A 134 43.67 28.19 38.35
CA PHE A 134 42.95 26.92 38.50
C PHE A 134 41.82 27.02 39.54
N PRO A 135 40.63 26.49 39.24
CA PRO A 135 39.48 26.57 40.14
C PRO A 135 39.70 25.75 41.41
N ASP A 136 39.78 26.41 42.57
CA ASP A 136 39.59 25.74 43.86
C ASP A 136 38.08 25.53 44.15
N ARG A 137 37.20 26.30 43.50
CA ARG A 137 35.74 26.30 43.65
C ARG A 137 35.07 26.69 42.35
N LEU A 138 33.87 26.20 42.08
CA LEU A 138 33.15 26.45 40.83
C LEU A 138 31.68 26.73 41.15
N ALA A 139 31.19 27.92 40.82
CA ALA A 139 29.77 28.23 40.88
C ALA A 139 29.17 28.16 39.47
N LYS A 140 28.07 27.43 39.31
CA LYS A 140 27.36 27.23 38.04
C LYS A 140 25.97 27.89 38.10
N SER A 141 25.63 28.62 37.05
CA SER A 141 24.25 29.00 36.72
C SER A 141 23.93 28.49 35.32
N SER A 142 22.72 27.97 35.09
CA SER A 142 22.33 27.47 33.77
C SER A 142 20.91 27.80 33.37
N LEU A 143 20.69 27.81 32.06
CA LEU A 143 19.44 28.10 31.37
C LEU A 143 19.25 27.03 30.29
N MET A 144 18.05 26.47 30.20
CA MET A 144 17.65 25.69 29.03
C MET A 144 17.25 26.65 27.92
N VAL A 145 17.96 26.57 26.80
CA VAL A 145 17.65 27.25 25.55
C VAL A 145 17.15 26.24 24.54
N SER A 146 16.30 26.68 23.63
CA SER A 146 15.59 25.78 22.74
C SER A 146 15.67 26.24 21.30
N GLY A 147 15.72 25.30 20.36
CA GLY A 147 15.90 25.61 18.94
C GLY A 147 17.36 25.70 18.47
N TYR A 148 18.34 25.32 19.30
CA TYR A 148 19.76 25.30 18.93
C TYR A 148 20.35 23.90 19.14
N MET A 149 20.98 23.34 18.10
CA MET A 149 21.74 22.09 18.16
C MET A 149 22.92 22.16 17.20
N VAL A 150 24.08 21.64 17.59
CA VAL A 150 25.29 21.66 16.75
C VAL A 150 25.02 21.05 15.38
N GLY A 151 25.34 21.78 14.31
CA GLY A 151 25.17 21.35 12.93
C GLY A 151 23.72 21.37 12.43
N LYS A 152 22.77 21.94 13.20
CA LYS A 152 21.38 22.13 12.79
C LYS A 152 21.09 23.61 12.57
N PRO A 153 20.39 23.97 11.47
CA PRO A 153 20.15 25.37 11.16
C PRO A 153 19.06 25.96 12.09
N THR A 154 19.22 27.20 12.53
CA THR A 154 18.26 27.89 13.42
C THR A 154 17.01 28.39 12.70
N ARG A 155 17.12 28.53 11.38
CA ARG A 155 16.07 28.83 10.42
C ARG A 155 16.21 27.87 9.26
N GLY A 156 15.13 27.53 8.58
CA GLY A 156 15.26 26.73 7.37
C GLY A 156 13.96 26.50 6.65
N PHE A 157 14.04 25.73 5.59
CA PHE A 157 12.92 25.46 4.71
C PHE A 157 12.56 23.99 4.83
N MET A 158 11.27 23.71 4.97
CA MET A 158 10.73 22.40 4.64
C MET A 158 9.99 22.51 3.32
N ALA A 159 10.00 21.44 2.54
CA ALA A 159 9.14 21.35 1.37
C ALA A 159 8.31 20.07 1.40
N ARG A 160 7.15 20.18 0.77
CA ARG A 160 6.30 19.07 0.37
C ARG A 160 6.21 19.06 -1.15
N ALA A 161 5.96 17.88 -1.73
CA ALA A 161 5.82 17.73 -3.17
C ALA A 161 4.60 16.86 -3.50
N TRP A 162 3.93 17.15 -4.61
CA TRP A 162 2.83 16.32 -5.12
C TRP A 162 2.80 16.34 -6.63
N LEU A 163 2.20 15.31 -7.21
CA LEU A 163 1.93 15.24 -8.63
C LEU A 163 0.65 16.03 -8.96
N GLN A 164 0.68 16.83 -10.03
CA GLN A 164 -0.50 17.52 -10.57
C GLN A 164 -1.14 16.79 -11.75
N ARG A 165 -0.30 16.14 -12.57
CA ARG A 165 -0.69 15.28 -13.67
C ARG A 165 0.29 14.14 -13.74
N VAL A 166 -0.23 12.95 -14.00
CA VAL A 166 0.57 11.74 -13.99
C VAL A 166 0.25 10.96 -15.24
N ARG A 167 1.29 10.56 -15.95
CA ARG A 167 1.23 9.50 -16.94
C ARG A 167 1.97 8.29 -16.38
N GLY A 168 1.26 7.18 -16.26
CA GLY A 168 1.81 5.98 -15.67
C GLY A 168 1.33 4.75 -16.41
N ASN A 169 2.14 3.69 -16.31
CA ASN A 169 1.77 2.40 -16.84
C ASN A 169 0.63 1.79 -16.02
N GLU A 170 -0.31 1.19 -16.73
CA GLU A 170 -1.39 0.41 -16.18
C GLU A 170 -1.44 -0.93 -16.90
N THR A 171 -1.83 -1.98 -16.18
CA THR A 171 -2.07 -3.29 -16.77
C THR A 171 -3.53 -3.65 -16.57
N PHE A 172 -4.30 -3.56 -17.66
CA PHE A 172 -5.66 -4.06 -17.71
C PHE A 172 -5.64 -5.57 -17.90
N LEU A 173 -6.48 -6.26 -17.14
CA LEU A 173 -6.67 -7.70 -17.23
C LEU A 173 -8.10 -7.98 -17.69
N LEU A 174 -8.24 -8.78 -18.74
CA LEU A 174 -9.51 -9.29 -19.22
C LEU A 174 -9.54 -10.81 -19.10
N PRO A 175 -10.01 -11.35 -17.96
CA PRO A 175 -10.28 -12.76 -17.83
C PRO A 175 -11.37 -13.21 -18.81
N ILE A 176 -11.15 -14.34 -19.47
CA ILE A 176 -12.13 -14.96 -20.36
C ILE A 176 -12.78 -16.10 -19.61
N SER A 177 -14.09 -16.00 -19.42
CA SER A 177 -14.91 -17.00 -18.74
C SER A 177 -14.85 -18.34 -19.47
N PRO A 178 -14.81 -19.48 -18.76
CA PRO A 178 -14.94 -20.78 -19.40
C PRO A 178 -16.26 -20.86 -20.16
N ALA A 179 -16.18 -21.27 -21.42
CA ALA A 179 -17.30 -21.37 -22.33
C ALA A 179 -16.99 -22.45 -23.35
N GLY A 180 -18.01 -23.02 -23.99
CA GLY A 180 -17.77 -24.09 -24.94
C GLY A 180 -18.96 -24.47 -25.77
N SER A 181 -18.72 -25.48 -26.60
CA SER A 181 -19.75 -26.15 -27.37
C SER A 181 -20.24 -27.44 -26.69
N GLY A 182 -21.35 -27.98 -27.19
CA GLY A 182 -21.92 -29.25 -26.77
C GLY A 182 -21.30 -30.47 -27.46
N PHE A 183 -21.64 -31.65 -26.93
CA PHE A 183 -21.35 -32.91 -27.62
C PHE A 183 -22.31 -33.11 -28.80
N GLY A 184 -21.77 -33.34 -30.00
CA GLY A 184 -22.57 -33.78 -31.13
C GLY A 184 -23.18 -35.17 -30.88
N ALA A 185 -24.47 -35.34 -31.16
CA ALA A 185 -25.20 -36.59 -30.81
C ALA A 185 -24.79 -37.86 -31.56
N PHE A 186 -23.90 -37.79 -32.56
CA PHE A 186 -23.49 -38.96 -33.33
C PHE A 186 -22.01 -38.88 -33.75
N TYR A 187 -21.24 -39.91 -33.38
CA TYR A 187 -19.82 -40.16 -33.73
C TYR A 187 -18.75 -39.28 -33.09
N PHE A 188 -18.91 -38.87 -31.83
CA PHE A 188 -17.83 -38.21 -31.07
C PHE A 188 -17.32 -36.88 -31.67
N ARG A 189 -17.81 -36.39 -32.81
CA ARG A 189 -17.39 -35.10 -33.34
C ARG A 189 -17.97 -33.98 -32.48
N GLY A 190 -17.11 -33.29 -31.74
CA GLY A 190 -17.49 -32.01 -31.12
C GLY A 190 -17.88 -31.01 -32.19
N GLY A 191 -18.66 -30.01 -31.79
CA GLY A 191 -18.94 -28.92 -32.71
C GLY A 191 -18.06 -27.72 -32.45
N ASP A 192 -18.08 -26.85 -33.46
CA ASP A 192 -17.30 -25.63 -33.49
C ASP A 192 -17.73 -24.71 -32.34
N PHE A 193 -16.79 -23.92 -31.86
CA PHE A 193 -17.00 -22.94 -30.80
C PHE A 193 -16.41 -21.60 -31.22
N THR A 194 -17.12 -20.53 -30.91
CA THR A 194 -16.63 -19.16 -31.06
C THR A 194 -17.02 -18.36 -29.83
N LEU A 195 -16.07 -17.59 -29.31
CA LEU A 195 -16.29 -16.62 -28.25
C LEU A 195 -15.86 -15.25 -28.74
N GLU A 196 -16.71 -14.24 -28.53
CA GLU A 196 -16.38 -12.84 -28.72
C GLU A 196 -16.57 -12.07 -27.42
N LYS A 197 -15.59 -11.24 -27.07
CA LYS A 197 -15.64 -10.37 -25.89
C LYS A 197 -15.16 -8.98 -26.25
N THR A 198 -15.97 -7.99 -25.86
CA THR A 198 -15.67 -6.58 -26.02
C THR A 198 -14.97 -6.03 -24.78
N PHE A 199 -14.08 -5.06 -24.95
CA PHE A 199 -13.45 -4.33 -23.86
C PHE A 199 -12.97 -2.96 -24.34
N GLU A 200 -12.87 -2.01 -23.41
CA GLU A 200 -12.44 -0.64 -23.71
C GLU A 200 -11.07 -0.36 -23.08
N ILE A 201 -10.20 0.30 -23.85
CA ILE A 201 -8.93 0.87 -23.40
C ILE A 201 -9.09 2.40 -23.41
N PRO A 202 -8.55 3.16 -22.43
CA PRO A 202 -8.64 4.61 -22.43
C PRO A 202 -8.28 5.25 -23.76
N SER A 203 -9.03 6.28 -24.17
CA SER A 203 -8.87 6.90 -25.49
C SER A 203 -7.52 7.61 -25.70
N ASP A 204 -6.84 7.95 -24.61
CA ASP A 204 -5.52 8.58 -24.56
C ASP A 204 -4.38 7.58 -24.31
N ALA A 205 -4.67 6.28 -24.32
CA ALA A 205 -3.68 5.23 -24.12
C ALA A 205 -2.61 5.21 -25.22
N GLU A 206 -1.36 5.08 -24.79
CA GLU A 206 -0.16 4.98 -25.63
C GLU A 206 0.69 3.78 -25.20
N ASN A 207 1.73 3.45 -25.99
CA ASN A 207 2.69 2.37 -25.70
C ASN A 207 2.01 1.03 -25.36
N ILE A 208 0.94 0.70 -26.09
CA ILE A 208 0.13 -0.49 -25.84
C ILE A 208 0.95 -1.75 -26.17
N SER A 209 1.04 -2.65 -25.20
CA SER A 209 1.57 -4.01 -25.34
C SER A 209 0.52 -4.98 -24.83
N SER A 210 0.27 -6.07 -25.55
CA SER A 210 -0.74 -7.03 -25.15
C SER A 210 -0.36 -8.48 -25.39
N GLN A 211 -0.74 -9.31 -24.43
CA GLN A 211 -0.44 -10.74 -24.39
C GLN A 211 -1.71 -11.49 -23.98
N LEU A 212 -2.09 -12.51 -24.74
CA LEU A 212 -3.16 -13.44 -24.39
C LEU A 212 -2.54 -14.75 -23.89
N ASP A 213 -2.76 -15.07 -22.64
CA ASP A 213 -2.54 -16.43 -22.16
C ASP A 213 -3.80 -17.24 -22.49
N LEU A 214 -3.64 -18.32 -23.23
CA LEU A 214 -4.72 -19.11 -23.82
C LEU A 214 -4.70 -20.51 -23.24
N SER A 215 -5.84 -20.93 -22.68
CA SER A 215 -6.07 -22.31 -22.21
C SER A 215 -7.37 -22.85 -22.80
N VAL A 216 -7.27 -23.84 -23.69
CA VAL A 216 -8.42 -24.40 -24.43
C VAL A 216 -8.30 -25.90 -24.62
N HIS A 217 -9.45 -26.52 -24.84
CA HIS A 217 -9.56 -27.89 -25.33
C HIS A 217 -9.96 -27.86 -26.80
N GLU A 218 -9.09 -28.38 -27.67
CA GLU A 218 -9.33 -28.54 -29.10
C GLU A 218 -8.59 -29.78 -29.59
N GLU A 219 -9.34 -30.82 -29.95
CA GLU A 219 -8.79 -32.13 -30.30
C GLU A 219 -8.66 -32.30 -31.82
N GLU A 220 -7.42 -32.28 -32.30
CA GLU A 220 -7.03 -32.39 -33.71
C GLU A 220 -7.59 -31.25 -34.59
N GLY A 221 -7.69 -30.05 -34.04
CA GLY A 221 -8.28 -28.88 -34.70
C GLY A 221 -7.41 -27.62 -34.66
N TYR A 222 -7.93 -26.54 -35.24
CA TYR A 222 -7.28 -25.23 -35.26
C TYR A 222 -7.97 -24.25 -34.31
N ILE A 223 -7.13 -23.50 -33.60
CA ILE A 223 -7.49 -22.38 -32.76
C ILE A 223 -7.11 -21.11 -33.50
N TYR A 224 -8.07 -20.22 -33.71
CA TYR A 224 -7.82 -18.90 -34.30
C TYR A 224 -8.13 -17.82 -33.28
N VAL A 225 -7.20 -16.89 -33.14
CA VAL A 225 -7.34 -15.71 -32.29
C VAL A 225 -7.38 -14.49 -33.18
N TYR A 226 -8.42 -13.68 -33.05
CA TYR A 226 -8.59 -12.41 -33.74
C TYR A 226 -8.67 -11.28 -32.72
N MET A 227 -8.06 -10.15 -33.06
CA MET A 227 -8.23 -8.87 -32.37
C MET A 227 -8.74 -7.89 -33.41
N ASN A 228 -9.89 -7.26 -33.16
CA ASN A 228 -10.51 -6.30 -34.08
C ASN A 228 -10.62 -6.82 -35.53
N ASP A 229 -11.07 -8.06 -35.68
CA ASP A 229 -11.17 -8.81 -36.96
C ASP A 229 -9.85 -9.11 -37.68
N VAL A 230 -8.70 -8.79 -37.06
CA VAL A 230 -7.37 -9.13 -37.56
C VAL A 230 -6.88 -10.42 -36.92
N LEU A 231 -6.55 -11.42 -37.74
CA LEU A 231 -5.99 -12.70 -37.29
C LEU A 231 -4.62 -12.47 -36.61
N GLN A 232 -4.52 -12.83 -35.34
CA GLN A 232 -3.31 -12.73 -34.51
C GLN A 232 -2.55 -14.05 -34.49
N ALA A 233 -3.27 -15.18 -34.37
CA ALA A 233 -2.66 -16.50 -34.31
C ALA A 233 -3.55 -17.58 -34.93
N SER A 234 -2.89 -18.61 -35.50
CA SER A 234 -3.49 -19.87 -35.92
C SER A 234 -2.66 -21.01 -35.35
N ILE A 235 -3.25 -21.79 -34.46
CA ILE A 235 -2.55 -22.79 -33.65
C ILE A 235 -3.22 -24.13 -33.88
N TYR A 236 -2.44 -25.16 -34.21
CA TYR A 236 -2.95 -26.52 -34.30
C TYR A 236 -2.81 -27.21 -32.93
N SER A 237 -3.90 -27.77 -32.43
CA SER A 237 -3.94 -28.51 -31.16
C SER A 237 -4.33 -29.96 -31.38
N THR A 238 -3.66 -30.88 -30.70
CA THR A 238 -3.98 -32.32 -30.74
C THR A 238 -4.91 -32.76 -29.60
N SER A 239 -5.06 -31.95 -28.56
CA SER A 239 -5.94 -32.26 -27.42
C SER A 239 -6.31 -31.00 -26.62
N THR A 240 -5.37 -30.51 -25.83
CA THR A 240 -5.46 -29.32 -25.01
C THR A 240 -4.32 -28.41 -25.42
N TYR A 241 -4.57 -27.11 -25.47
CA TYR A 241 -3.55 -26.11 -25.72
C TYR A 241 -3.49 -25.18 -24.52
N TYR A 242 -2.30 -25.08 -23.95
CA TYR A 242 -1.92 -24.00 -23.08
C TYR A 242 -0.72 -23.27 -23.68
N GLY A 243 -0.82 -21.95 -23.80
CA GLY A 243 0.31 -21.15 -24.25
C GLY A 243 -0.05 -19.68 -24.43
N THR A 244 0.98 -18.90 -24.75
CA THR A 244 0.88 -17.45 -24.88
C THR A 244 0.80 -17.03 -26.34
N VAL A 245 0.00 -16.01 -26.62
CA VAL A 245 -0.14 -15.36 -27.93
C VAL A 245 0.09 -13.87 -27.77
N GLU A 246 1.09 -13.32 -28.47
CA GLU A 246 1.26 -11.88 -28.59
C GLU A 246 0.13 -11.28 -29.43
N ILE A 247 -0.49 -10.21 -28.95
CA ILE A 247 -1.58 -9.52 -29.63
C ILE A 247 -1.10 -8.13 -30.01
N SER A 248 -1.15 -7.76 -31.29
CA SER A 248 -0.61 -6.48 -31.77
C SER A 248 -1.66 -5.43 -32.13
N ASP A 249 -2.93 -5.82 -32.27
CA ASP A 249 -4.00 -4.95 -32.80
C ASP A 249 -4.91 -4.34 -31.72
N VAL A 250 -4.47 -4.31 -30.46
CA VAL A 250 -5.19 -3.57 -29.39
C VAL A 250 -4.98 -2.07 -29.58
N ARG A 251 -6.07 -1.29 -29.51
CA ARG A 251 -6.06 0.16 -29.76
C ARG A 251 -6.84 0.94 -28.69
N PRO A 252 -6.63 2.26 -28.55
CA PRO A 252 -7.48 3.10 -27.71
C PRO A 252 -8.96 3.01 -28.11
N GLY A 253 -9.85 3.07 -27.12
CA GLY A 253 -11.29 2.89 -27.28
C GLY A 253 -11.72 1.42 -27.29
N MET A 254 -12.81 1.13 -28.00
CA MET A 254 -13.46 -0.18 -28.00
C MET A 254 -12.69 -1.21 -28.85
N ASN A 255 -12.46 -2.39 -28.28
CA ASN A 255 -11.77 -3.53 -28.89
C ASN A 255 -12.63 -4.79 -28.83
N VAL A 256 -12.42 -5.71 -29.78
CA VAL A 256 -13.10 -7.01 -29.82
C VAL A 256 -12.05 -8.12 -29.88
N LEU A 257 -12.03 -8.97 -28.85
CA LEU A 257 -11.30 -10.23 -28.87
C LEU A 257 -12.24 -11.33 -29.36
N LYS A 258 -11.81 -12.11 -30.36
CA LYS A 258 -12.54 -13.26 -30.88
C LYS A 258 -11.66 -14.50 -30.91
N ILE A 259 -12.15 -15.60 -30.34
CA ILE A 259 -11.48 -16.89 -30.31
C ILE A 259 -12.39 -17.91 -31.01
N VAL A 260 -11.84 -18.62 -32.00
CA VAL A 260 -12.56 -19.63 -32.79
C VAL A 260 -11.84 -20.97 -32.65
N LEU A 261 -12.58 -22.00 -32.27
CA LEU A 261 -12.12 -23.38 -32.18
C LEU A 261 -12.84 -24.19 -33.26
N GLU A 262 -12.10 -24.67 -34.26
CA GLU A 262 -12.68 -25.33 -35.44
C GLU A 262 -12.54 -26.86 -35.40
N ARG A 263 -13.71 -27.52 -35.44
CA ARG A 263 -13.89 -28.91 -35.88
C ARG A 263 -13.08 -29.96 -35.10
N PRO A 264 -13.29 -30.08 -33.78
CA PRO A 264 -12.63 -31.14 -33.03
C PRO A 264 -13.14 -32.51 -33.50
N MET A 265 -12.24 -33.50 -33.59
CA MET A 265 -12.61 -34.79 -34.16
C MET A 265 -13.36 -35.71 -33.19
N PHE A 266 -13.04 -35.68 -31.89
CA PHE A 266 -13.55 -36.67 -30.92
C PHE A 266 -14.12 -36.11 -29.60
N TYR A 267 -13.92 -34.82 -29.31
CA TYR A 267 -14.41 -34.16 -28.10
C TYR A 267 -14.97 -32.76 -28.41
N HIS A 268 -15.69 -32.14 -27.46
CA HIS A 268 -16.21 -30.77 -27.66
C HIS A 268 -15.14 -29.70 -27.44
N SER A 269 -15.22 -28.62 -28.22
CA SER A 269 -14.34 -27.47 -28.07
C SER A 269 -14.78 -26.61 -26.90
N HIS A 270 -13.85 -26.22 -26.04
CA HIS A 270 -14.16 -25.30 -24.94
C HIS A 270 -12.92 -24.59 -24.41
N MET A 271 -13.16 -23.47 -23.72
CA MET A 271 -12.17 -22.72 -22.97
C MET A 271 -12.01 -23.34 -21.58
N HIS A 272 -10.75 -23.52 -21.16
CA HIS A 272 -10.43 -23.83 -19.77
C HIS A 272 -10.29 -22.53 -18.95
N PRO A 273 -10.39 -22.61 -17.61
CA PRO A 273 -10.06 -21.49 -16.73
C PRO A 273 -8.64 -20.97 -16.99
N GLY A 274 -8.51 -19.65 -16.95
CA GLY A 274 -7.22 -18.95 -16.99
C GLY A 274 -6.79 -18.46 -18.35
N THR A 275 -7.68 -18.51 -19.34
CA THR A 275 -7.51 -17.63 -20.49
C THR A 275 -7.65 -16.17 -20.04
N VAL A 276 -6.62 -15.36 -20.25
CA VAL A 276 -6.60 -13.96 -19.82
C VAL A 276 -5.83 -13.10 -20.83
N LEU A 277 -6.46 -12.01 -21.28
CA LEU A 277 -5.76 -10.98 -22.04
C LEU A 277 -5.19 -9.95 -21.06
N LYS A 278 -3.88 -9.73 -21.15
CA LYS A 278 -3.12 -8.73 -20.40
C LYS A 278 -2.79 -7.60 -21.36
N VAL A 279 -3.21 -6.38 -21.04
CA VAL A 279 -2.91 -5.19 -21.85
C VAL A 279 -2.21 -4.17 -20.96
N THR A 280 -0.95 -3.88 -21.27
CA THR A 280 -0.18 -2.83 -20.61
C THR A 280 -0.14 -1.59 -21.49
N TYR A 281 -0.43 -0.42 -20.93
CA TYR A 281 -0.44 0.85 -21.65
C TYR A 281 -0.12 2.02 -20.71
N SER A 282 0.32 3.15 -21.28
CA SER A 282 0.54 4.42 -20.58
C SER A 282 -0.62 5.37 -20.87
N HIS A 283 -1.23 5.98 -19.85
CA HIS A 283 -2.31 6.97 -20.00
C HIS A 283 -2.32 7.99 -18.85
N GLU A 284 -3.10 9.07 -18.98
CA GLU A 284 -3.26 10.06 -17.92
C GLU A 284 -4.08 9.52 -16.73
N LYS A 285 -3.48 9.51 -15.54
CA LYS A 285 -4.12 9.02 -14.31
C LYS A 285 -4.74 10.16 -13.49
N ASN A 286 -5.94 9.92 -12.99
CA ASN A 286 -6.58 10.80 -12.01
C ASN A 286 -5.88 10.70 -10.65
N LEU A 287 -5.63 11.85 -10.02
CA LEU A 287 -4.97 11.98 -8.71
C LEU A 287 -5.91 11.91 -7.51
N SER A 288 -7.16 11.56 -7.78
CA SER A 288 -8.20 11.35 -6.79
C SER A 288 -8.84 10.00 -7.05
N TYR A 289 -8.87 9.16 -6.01
CA TYR A 289 -9.66 7.96 -6.00
C TYR A 289 -10.82 8.16 -5.04
N ALA A 290 -12.03 8.13 -5.57
CA ALA A 290 -13.25 8.15 -4.78
C ALA A 290 -14.10 6.97 -5.22
N GLU A 291 -14.34 6.04 -4.31
CA GLU A 291 -15.34 5.02 -4.57
C GLU A 291 -16.73 5.64 -4.46
N GLU A 292 -17.56 5.36 -5.45
CA GLU A 292 -18.99 5.57 -5.32
C GLU A 292 -19.53 4.60 -4.27
N ARG A 293 -20.30 5.13 -3.33
CA ARG A 293 -20.92 4.32 -2.28
C ARG A 293 -22.02 3.44 -2.87
N GLU A 294 -22.84 4.03 -3.72
CA GLU A 294 -23.88 3.33 -4.47
C GLU A 294 -23.28 2.96 -5.82
N VAL A 295 -23.30 1.67 -6.14
CA VAL A 295 -22.77 1.14 -7.40
C VAL A 295 -23.93 0.58 -8.19
N PHE A 296 -24.04 1.04 -9.44
CA PHE A 296 -24.88 0.45 -10.46
C PHE A 296 -23.96 -0.05 -11.57
N GLU A 297 -23.85 -1.37 -11.69
CA GLU A 297 -22.90 -2.02 -12.58
C GLU A 297 -23.62 -2.97 -13.52
N ARG A 298 -23.26 -2.93 -14.80
CA ARG A 298 -23.74 -3.85 -15.83
C ARG A 298 -22.57 -4.64 -16.36
N GLN A 299 -22.63 -5.96 -16.20
CA GLN A 299 -21.60 -6.88 -16.62
C GLN A 299 -22.11 -7.69 -17.82
N GLU A 300 -21.63 -7.32 -19.01
CA GLU A 300 -22.00 -7.99 -20.27
C GLU A 300 -21.39 -9.40 -20.34
N LEU A 301 -22.21 -10.37 -20.73
CA LEU A 301 -21.76 -11.74 -20.98
C LEU A 301 -21.04 -11.83 -22.34
N PRO A 302 -20.08 -12.75 -22.51
CA PRO A 302 -19.45 -12.96 -23.81
C PRO A 302 -20.49 -13.48 -24.83
N HIS A 303 -20.33 -13.10 -26.11
CA HIS A 303 -21.05 -13.75 -27.19
C HIS A 303 -20.45 -15.14 -27.37
N VAL A 304 -21.25 -16.18 -27.14
CA VAL A 304 -20.81 -17.56 -27.27
C VAL A 304 -21.64 -18.23 -28.35
N ILE A 305 -20.98 -18.76 -29.37
CA ILE A 305 -21.59 -19.54 -30.44
C ILE A 305 -21.05 -20.96 -30.33
N GLY A 306 -21.93 -21.94 -30.23
CA GLY A 306 -21.55 -23.34 -30.11
C GLY A 306 -22.42 -24.26 -30.94
N SER A 307 -21.85 -25.37 -31.40
CA SER A 307 -22.58 -26.43 -32.10
C SER A 307 -22.43 -27.77 -31.37
N PRO A 308 -23.48 -28.58 -31.18
CA PRO A 308 -24.90 -28.22 -31.25
C PRO A 308 -25.38 -27.42 -30.02
N ALA A 309 -24.54 -27.23 -29.01
CA ALA A 309 -24.88 -26.53 -27.78
C ALA A 309 -23.90 -25.39 -27.54
N ALA A 310 -24.28 -24.42 -26.73
CA ALA A 310 -23.42 -23.34 -26.24
C ALA A 310 -23.55 -23.26 -24.72
N TRP A 311 -22.44 -23.01 -24.03
CA TRP A 311 -22.46 -22.82 -22.58
C TRP A 311 -21.40 -21.83 -22.12
N VAL A 312 -21.63 -21.20 -20.97
CA VAL A 312 -20.70 -20.27 -20.31
C VAL A 312 -20.80 -20.42 -18.79
N ILE A 313 -19.67 -20.26 -18.12
CA ILE A 313 -19.53 -20.16 -16.67
C ILE A 313 -18.96 -18.78 -16.37
N TYR A 314 -19.82 -17.85 -15.97
CA TYR A 314 -19.49 -16.45 -15.78
C TYR A 314 -19.35 -16.12 -14.29
N PRO A 315 -18.13 -15.82 -13.79
CA PRO A 315 -17.94 -15.35 -12.44
C PRO A 315 -18.25 -13.85 -12.34
N PHE A 316 -18.82 -13.44 -11.21
CA PHE A 316 -18.95 -12.04 -10.82
C PHE A 316 -18.88 -11.90 -9.30
N ASP A 317 -18.36 -10.77 -8.83
CA ASP A 317 -18.16 -10.51 -7.41
C ASP A 317 -18.92 -9.26 -6.94
N ILE A 318 -19.29 -9.28 -5.66
CA ILE A 318 -19.83 -8.13 -4.94
C ILE A 318 -18.96 -7.97 -3.70
N PRO A 319 -18.31 -6.81 -3.46
CA PRO A 319 -17.42 -6.63 -2.33
C PRO A 319 -18.09 -6.99 -1.00
N ARG A 320 -17.35 -7.68 -0.13
CA ARG A 320 -17.86 -8.11 1.18
C ARG A 320 -18.44 -6.95 1.97
N GLY A 321 -19.55 -7.20 2.66
CA GLY A 321 -20.20 -6.20 3.49
C GLY A 321 -21.08 -5.23 2.71
N SER A 322 -21.04 -5.23 1.38
CA SER A 322 -21.92 -4.40 0.56
C SER A 322 -23.38 -4.83 0.74
N GLU A 323 -24.28 -3.88 0.88
CA GLU A 323 -25.72 -4.13 0.92
C GLU A 323 -26.25 -4.23 -0.51
N VAL A 324 -26.72 -5.42 -0.91
CA VAL A 324 -27.23 -5.67 -2.25
C VAL A 324 -28.68 -5.23 -2.34
N ASN A 325 -28.95 -4.23 -3.17
CA ASN A 325 -30.28 -3.68 -3.39
C ASN A 325 -31.05 -4.55 -4.39
N SER A 326 -30.47 -4.79 -5.57
CA SER A 326 -31.01 -5.68 -6.61
C SER A 326 -29.89 -6.38 -7.38
N ALA A 327 -30.23 -7.53 -7.98
CA ALA A 327 -29.36 -8.24 -8.91
C ALA A 327 -30.25 -8.89 -9.97
N GLU A 328 -30.10 -8.48 -11.23
CA GLU A 328 -30.95 -8.89 -12.33
C GLU A 328 -30.12 -9.56 -13.43
N LEU A 329 -30.59 -10.68 -13.95
CA LEU A 329 -30.04 -11.35 -15.12
C LEU A 329 -30.96 -11.09 -16.30
N HIS A 330 -30.43 -10.45 -17.34
CA HIS A 330 -31.04 -10.40 -18.66
C HIS A 330 -30.31 -11.38 -19.57
N PHE A 331 -31.04 -12.32 -20.16
CA PHE A 331 -30.50 -13.35 -21.03
C PHE A 331 -31.20 -13.35 -22.39
N GLU A 332 -30.42 -13.28 -23.46
CA GLU A 332 -30.88 -13.47 -24.83
C GLU A 332 -30.11 -14.62 -25.49
N GLY A 333 -30.86 -15.59 -26.01
CA GLY A 333 -30.31 -16.70 -26.79
C GLY A 333 -30.79 -16.71 -28.23
N ALA A 334 -30.10 -17.47 -29.08
CA ALA A 334 -30.56 -17.78 -30.43
C ALA A 334 -30.30 -19.23 -30.81
N GLY A 335 -31.09 -19.75 -31.75
CA GLY A 335 -30.94 -21.12 -32.27
C GLY A 335 -31.29 -22.24 -31.29
N VAL A 336 -32.00 -21.94 -30.20
CA VAL A 336 -32.28 -22.89 -29.12
C VAL A 336 -33.61 -23.61 -29.34
N ASN A 337 -33.62 -24.93 -29.53
CA ASN A 337 -34.88 -25.66 -29.78
C ASN A 337 -35.06 -26.93 -28.94
N LYS A 338 -34.18 -27.19 -27.97
CA LYS A 338 -34.28 -28.36 -27.10
C LYS A 338 -34.22 -28.04 -25.62
N TRP A 339 -33.19 -27.35 -25.17
CA TRP A 339 -32.96 -27.22 -23.74
C TRP A 339 -32.30 -25.89 -23.38
N VAL A 340 -32.78 -25.25 -22.32
CA VAL A 340 -32.11 -24.12 -21.65
C VAL A 340 -32.01 -24.45 -20.19
N GLU A 341 -30.85 -24.18 -19.61
CA GLU A 341 -30.63 -24.21 -18.17
C GLU A 341 -29.83 -22.98 -17.74
N ILE A 342 -30.26 -22.36 -16.64
CA ILE A 342 -29.59 -21.22 -16.01
C ILE A 342 -29.47 -21.52 -14.53
N TRP A 343 -28.24 -21.46 -14.03
CA TRP A 343 -27.88 -21.74 -12.65
C TRP A 343 -27.15 -20.56 -12.05
N VAL A 344 -27.40 -20.26 -10.78
CA VAL A 344 -26.65 -19.28 -9.98
C VAL A 344 -26.23 -19.97 -8.68
N ASN A 345 -24.92 -20.07 -8.43
CA ASN A 345 -24.36 -20.68 -7.21
C ASN A 345 -24.94 -22.07 -6.87
N ASP A 346 -25.07 -22.96 -7.86
CA ASP A 346 -25.68 -24.31 -7.75
C ASP A 346 -27.21 -24.34 -7.59
N HIS A 347 -27.87 -23.18 -7.65
CA HIS A 347 -29.32 -23.10 -7.67
C HIS A 347 -29.83 -23.00 -9.11
N LEU A 348 -30.71 -23.92 -9.49
CA LEU A 348 -31.40 -23.87 -10.77
C LEU A 348 -32.41 -22.72 -10.77
N VAL A 349 -32.13 -21.66 -11.52
CA VAL A 349 -32.99 -20.49 -11.66
C VAL A 349 -34.05 -20.73 -12.73
N TYR A 350 -33.65 -21.33 -13.86
CA TYR A 350 -34.54 -21.60 -14.98
C TYR A 350 -34.15 -22.88 -15.71
N SER A 351 -35.15 -23.67 -16.09
CA SER A 351 -34.99 -24.79 -17.02
C SER A 351 -36.20 -24.90 -17.94
N SER A 352 -35.95 -25.17 -19.21
CA SER A 352 -37.00 -25.48 -20.18
C SER A 352 -36.53 -26.53 -21.18
N SER A 353 -37.35 -27.56 -21.37
CA SER A 353 -37.15 -28.63 -22.37
C SER A 353 -37.80 -28.34 -23.72
N SER A 354 -38.39 -27.16 -23.89
CA SER A 354 -39.00 -26.68 -25.13
C SER A 354 -38.96 -25.15 -25.16
N PRO A 355 -37.75 -24.54 -25.12
CA PRO A 355 -37.60 -23.09 -25.14
C PRO A 355 -38.01 -22.51 -26.52
N PRO A 356 -38.40 -21.23 -26.59
CA PRO A 356 -38.46 -20.50 -27.86
C PRO A 356 -37.12 -20.54 -28.59
N SER A 357 -37.12 -20.47 -29.93
CA SER A 357 -35.89 -20.46 -30.74
C SER A 357 -34.90 -19.36 -30.37
N ASN A 358 -35.43 -18.19 -29.98
CA ASN A 358 -34.66 -17.05 -29.53
C ASN A 358 -35.23 -16.58 -28.19
N PRO A 359 -34.87 -17.24 -27.07
CA PRO A 359 -35.39 -16.88 -25.75
C PRO A 359 -34.85 -15.51 -25.33
N VAL A 360 -35.72 -14.68 -24.75
CA VAL A 360 -35.37 -13.44 -24.05
C VAL A 360 -35.98 -13.56 -22.65
N LEU A 361 -35.14 -13.60 -21.62
CA LEU A 361 -35.52 -13.93 -20.26
C LEU A 361 -34.91 -12.92 -19.28
N ASP A 362 -35.72 -12.46 -18.34
CA ASP A 362 -35.31 -11.57 -17.25
C ASP A 362 -35.58 -12.23 -15.91
N PHE A 363 -34.59 -12.24 -15.02
CA PHE A 363 -34.69 -12.87 -13.70
C PHE A 363 -34.15 -11.95 -12.61
N ASP A 364 -34.85 -11.85 -11.49
CA ASP A 364 -34.23 -11.41 -10.24
C ASP A 364 -33.43 -12.59 -9.68
N ILE A 365 -32.12 -12.41 -9.59
CA ILE A 365 -31.18 -13.44 -9.12
C ILE A 365 -30.66 -13.19 -7.71
N LYS A 366 -31.13 -12.14 -7.01
CA LYS A 366 -30.59 -11.72 -5.71
C LYS A 366 -30.64 -12.81 -4.65
N ASP A 367 -31.74 -13.57 -4.59
CA ASP A 367 -31.93 -14.64 -3.59
C ASP A 367 -31.01 -15.85 -3.80
N TYR A 368 -30.33 -15.94 -4.96
CA TYR A 368 -29.38 -17.01 -5.27
C TYR A 368 -27.93 -16.60 -5.05
N LEU A 369 -27.66 -15.33 -4.69
CA LEU A 369 -26.32 -14.82 -4.45
C LEU A 369 -25.77 -15.27 -3.08
N HIS A 370 -24.46 -15.22 -2.93
CA HIS A 370 -23.78 -15.46 -1.65
C HIS A 370 -23.99 -14.28 -0.68
N LEU A 371 -25.13 -14.26 0.01
CA LEU A 371 -25.53 -13.20 0.94
C LEU A 371 -25.72 -13.73 2.37
N SER A 372 -25.42 -12.88 3.36
CA SER A 372 -25.85 -13.02 4.75
C SER A 372 -26.89 -11.95 5.06
N GLY A 373 -28.17 -12.29 4.90
CA GLY A 373 -29.24 -11.29 4.83
C GLY A 373 -29.16 -10.54 3.48
N ASN A 374 -29.11 -9.21 3.50
CA ASN A 374 -28.86 -8.41 2.29
C ASN A 374 -27.37 -8.09 2.05
N SER A 375 -26.48 -8.53 2.94
CA SER A 375 -25.06 -8.16 2.85
C SER A 375 -24.26 -9.24 2.12
N SER A 376 -23.45 -8.84 1.14
CA SER A 376 -22.55 -9.75 0.42
C SER A 376 -21.54 -10.40 1.37
N THR A 377 -21.36 -11.71 1.24
CA THR A 377 -20.29 -12.43 1.97
C THR A 377 -18.91 -12.18 1.37
N GLY A 378 -18.84 -11.57 0.17
CA GLY A 378 -17.61 -11.36 -0.59
C GLY A 378 -17.11 -12.59 -1.33
N GLU A 379 -17.87 -13.69 -1.32
CA GLU A 379 -17.55 -14.86 -2.15
C GLU A 379 -17.87 -14.58 -3.63
N THR A 380 -17.09 -15.17 -4.54
CA THR A 380 -17.36 -15.05 -5.98
C THR A 380 -18.64 -15.80 -6.33
N ASN A 381 -19.58 -15.12 -6.97
CA ASN A 381 -20.81 -15.73 -7.50
C ASN A 381 -20.54 -16.34 -8.88
N ILE A 382 -21.23 -17.42 -9.20
CA ILE A 382 -21.10 -18.14 -10.46
C ILE A 382 -22.46 -18.22 -11.15
N LEU A 383 -22.55 -17.63 -12.34
CA LEU A 383 -23.64 -17.84 -13.29
C LEU A 383 -23.22 -18.92 -14.29
N ALA A 384 -24.03 -19.95 -14.47
CA ALA A 384 -23.83 -20.95 -15.52
C ALA A 384 -25.05 -21.01 -16.44
N ILE A 385 -24.81 -20.89 -17.74
CA ILE A 385 -25.85 -20.96 -18.77
C ILE A 385 -25.51 -22.10 -19.71
N TYR A 386 -26.50 -22.93 -20.03
CA TYR A 386 -26.38 -24.02 -20.99
C TYR A 386 -27.56 -23.99 -21.96
N LEU A 387 -27.25 -23.95 -23.25
CA LEU A 387 -28.22 -23.95 -24.35
C LEU A 387 -27.95 -25.18 -25.22
N ASP A 388 -28.93 -26.06 -25.35
CA ASP A 388 -28.88 -27.19 -26.27
C ASP A 388 -29.85 -26.98 -27.41
N MET A 389 -29.39 -27.35 -28.60
CA MET A 389 -30.26 -27.53 -29.74
C MET A 389 -30.49 -29.02 -29.96
N GLU A 390 -31.71 -29.38 -30.34
CA GLU A 390 -32.01 -30.70 -30.81
C GLU A 390 -31.19 -30.93 -32.07
N SER A 391 -30.14 -31.75 -31.92
CA SER A 391 -29.47 -32.39 -33.03
C SER A 391 -30.45 -33.39 -33.64
N THR A 392 -31.51 -32.90 -34.26
CA THR A 392 -32.42 -33.79 -34.97
C THR A 392 -31.58 -34.57 -35.98
N ARG A 393 -32.02 -35.80 -36.22
CA ARG A 393 -31.48 -36.76 -37.19
C ARG A 393 -31.16 -36.20 -38.59
N ASP A 394 -31.50 -34.95 -38.89
CA ASP A 394 -31.24 -34.23 -40.15
C ASP A 394 -29.76 -33.92 -40.42
N ARG A 395 -28.85 -34.13 -39.45
CA ARG A 395 -27.39 -34.05 -39.69
C ARG A 395 -26.94 -34.96 -40.86
N TYR A 396 -27.67 -36.06 -41.11
CA TYR A 396 -27.44 -36.98 -42.23
C TYR A 396 -28.03 -36.52 -43.57
N VAL A 397 -29.02 -35.62 -43.54
CA VAL A 397 -29.85 -35.29 -44.71
C VAL A 397 -29.45 -33.95 -45.34
N THR A 398 -29.05 -32.96 -44.54
CA THR A 398 -28.84 -31.59 -45.03
C THR A 398 -27.40 -31.09 -44.90
N GLY A 399 -26.56 -31.72 -44.06
CA GLY A 399 -25.20 -31.26 -43.78
C GLY A 399 -25.12 -29.91 -43.04
N ALA A 400 -26.26 -29.30 -42.68
CA ALA A 400 -26.31 -28.05 -41.94
C ALA A 400 -26.01 -28.29 -40.46
N ARG A 401 -25.03 -27.55 -39.91
CA ARG A 401 -24.77 -27.50 -38.47
C ARG A 401 -25.62 -26.40 -37.90
N GLY A 402 -26.59 -26.75 -37.05
CA GLY A 402 -27.20 -25.75 -36.21
C GLY A 402 -26.17 -25.20 -35.21
N THR A 403 -26.33 -23.94 -34.84
CA THR A 403 -25.63 -23.28 -33.73
C THR A 403 -26.64 -22.84 -32.68
N ALA A 404 -26.25 -22.95 -31.42
CA ALA A 404 -26.87 -22.25 -30.31
C ALA A 404 -25.99 -21.05 -29.95
N GLU A 405 -26.60 -19.95 -29.54
CA GLU A 405 -25.89 -18.72 -29.23
C GLU A 405 -26.36 -18.11 -27.92
N ILE A 406 -25.41 -17.66 -27.10
CA ILE A 406 -25.62 -16.72 -26.00
C ILE A 406 -25.20 -15.36 -26.53
N LEU A 407 -26.14 -14.42 -26.69
CA LEU A 407 -25.87 -13.15 -27.35
C LEU A 407 -25.15 -12.17 -26.40
N ASN A 408 -24.34 -11.28 -26.96
CA ASN A 408 -23.66 -10.19 -26.22
C ASN A 408 -24.61 -9.11 -25.68
N SER A 409 -25.91 -9.20 -25.98
CA SER A 409 -26.96 -8.42 -25.32
C SER A 409 -27.34 -8.97 -23.95
N SER A 410 -26.83 -10.15 -23.56
CA SER A 410 -27.06 -10.74 -22.23
C SER A 410 -26.11 -10.13 -21.19
N TYR A 411 -26.62 -9.83 -20.00
CA TYR A 411 -25.84 -9.20 -18.92
C TYR A 411 -26.36 -9.54 -17.53
N VAL A 412 -25.51 -9.34 -16.53
CA VAL A 412 -25.90 -9.23 -15.12
C VAL A 412 -25.86 -7.76 -14.72
N GLU A 413 -26.96 -7.26 -14.16
CA GLU A 413 -27.06 -5.91 -13.60
C GLU A 413 -27.07 -5.99 -12.08
N LEU A 414 -26.19 -5.24 -11.43
CA LEU A 414 -25.98 -5.23 -10.00
C LEU A 414 -26.21 -3.82 -9.45
N ASN A 415 -27.00 -3.74 -8.38
CA ASN A 415 -27.16 -2.52 -7.60
C ASN A 415 -26.83 -2.84 -6.15
N TYR A 416 -25.76 -2.24 -5.63
CA TYR A 416 -25.35 -2.45 -4.25
C TYR A 416 -24.69 -1.20 -3.64
N THR A 417 -24.74 -1.13 -2.31
CA THR A 417 -24.15 -0.07 -1.51
C THR A 417 -22.93 -0.62 -0.80
N LYS A 418 -21.74 -0.13 -1.14
CA LYS A 418 -20.49 -0.52 -0.46
C LYS A 418 -20.49 -0.03 1.00
N PRO A 419 -19.77 -0.74 1.91
CA PRO A 419 -19.43 -0.19 3.22
C PRO A 419 -18.64 1.13 3.03
N GLU A 420 -18.76 2.06 4.00
CA GLU A 420 -18.34 3.48 3.92
C GLU A 420 -17.29 3.81 2.84
N PRO A 421 -17.61 4.70 1.88
CA PRO A 421 -16.78 4.91 0.70
C PRO A 421 -15.40 5.42 1.09
N VAL A 422 -14.37 4.78 0.56
CA VAL A 422 -13.01 5.20 0.82
C VAL A 422 -12.63 6.30 -0.18
N LYS A 423 -12.37 7.49 0.35
CA LYS A 423 -11.88 8.63 -0.44
C LYS A 423 -10.41 8.85 -0.17
N TYR A 424 -9.60 8.69 -1.20
CA TYR A 424 -8.18 8.96 -1.15
C TYR A 424 -7.86 10.11 -2.11
N TYR A 425 -7.33 11.19 -1.55
CA TYR A 425 -6.79 12.31 -2.32
C TYR A 425 -5.28 12.19 -2.43
N GLY A 426 -4.73 12.61 -3.57
CA GLY A 426 -3.29 12.58 -3.81
C GLY A 426 -2.76 11.15 -3.87
N ARG A 427 -3.50 10.24 -4.49
CA ARG A 427 -3.08 8.85 -4.73
C ARG A 427 -3.42 8.45 -6.16
N ILE A 428 -2.61 7.55 -6.72
CA ILE A 428 -2.82 6.93 -8.04
C ILE A 428 -3.03 5.44 -7.90
N THR A 429 -3.77 4.85 -8.85
CA THR A 429 -4.00 3.41 -8.94
C THR A 429 -2.82 2.72 -9.62
N ALA A 430 -2.48 1.54 -9.11
CA ALA A 430 -1.49 0.64 -9.68
C ALA A 430 -1.93 -0.82 -9.51
N THR A 431 -1.44 -1.69 -10.40
CA THR A 431 -1.69 -3.13 -10.38
C THR A 431 -0.37 -3.87 -10.27
N LYS A 432 -0.30 -4.85 -9.38
CA LYS A 432 0.85 -5.75 -9.23
C LYS A 432 0.40 -7.18 -9.49
N LEU A 433 1.12 -7.86 -10.37
CA LEU A 433 0.92 -9.28 -10.68
C LEU A 433 1.94 -10.10 -9.89
N ILE A 434 1.43 -11.07 -9.12
CA ILE A 434 2.21 -11.91 -8.22
C ILE A 434 2.08 -13.35 -8.74
N PRO A 435 3.10 -13.88 -9.44
CA PRO A 435 3.06 -15.25 -9.98
C PRO A 435 3.12 -16.28 -8.86
N PHE A 436 2.64 -17.51 -9.10
CA PHE A 436 2.94 -18.62 -8.20
C PHE A 436 4.43 -18.96 -8.26
N ASP A 437 5.07 -18.89 -7.11
CA ASP A 437 6.51 -18.98 -6.92
C ASP A 437 6.94 -20.32 -6.30
N GLN A 438 6.02 -21.10 -5.72
CA GLN A 438 6.32 -22.41 -5.13
C GLN A 438 5.33 -23.53 -5.47
N LEU A 439 5.90 -24.68 -5.83
CA LEU A 439 5.22 -25.96 -5.94
C LEU A 439 5.33 -26.70 -4.60
N ASP A 440 4.21 -27.05 -3.98
CA ASP A 440 4.17 -27.71 -2.66
C ASP A 440 4.48 -29.22 -2.75
N GLY A 441 5.76 -29.59 -2.65
CA GLY A 441 6.19 -30.98 -2.47
C GLY A 441 5.73 -31.96 -3.56
N GLN A 442 5.43 -33.22 -3.18
CA GLN A 442 4.97 -34.26 -4.12
C GLN A 442 3.57 -34.00 -4.70
N ASP A 443 2.80 -33.04 -4.15
CA ASP A 443 1.47 -32.64 -4.62
C ASP A 443 1.48 -31.32 -5.43
N ALA A 444 2.65 -30.87 -5.87
CA ALA A 444 2.90 -29.70 -6.71
C ALA A 444 1.91 -29.49 -7.88
N ALA A 445 1.39 -30.59 -8.42
CA ALA A 445 0.40 -30.65 -9.48
C ALA A 445 -0.99 -30.14 -9.05
N LEU A 446 -1.40 -30.50 -7.83
CA LEU A 446 -2.75 -30.31 -7.32
C LEU A 446 -2.86 -29.09 -6.41
N VAL A 447 -1.78 -28.71 -5.73
CA VAL A 447 -1.76 -27.62 -4.75
C VAL A 447 -0.76 -26.55 -5.17
N LYS A 448 -1.24 -25.31 -5.25
CA LYS A 448 -0.41 -24.13 -5.44
C LYS A 448 -0.48 -23.25 -4.21
N LYS A 449 0.68 -22.76 -3.78
CA LYS A 449 0.81 -21.82 -2.67
C LYS A 449 1.73 -20.70 -3.12
N MET A 450 1.32 -19.47 -2.86
CA MET A 450 2.14 -18.29 -3.04
C MET A 450 2.20 -17.52 -1.73
N TYR A 451 3.25 -16.71 -1.59
CA TYR A 451 3.31 -15.71 -0.54
C TYR A 451 3.90 -14.41 -1.05
N PHE A 452 3.47 -13.32 -0.46
CA PHE A 452 4.03 -12.02 -0.77
C PHE A 452 4.01 -11.11 0.46
N ASP A 453 5.05 -10.33 0.59
CA ASP A 453 5.11 -9.27 1.59
C ASP A 453 4.41 -8.03 0.99
N TRP A 454 3.49 -7.45 1.74
CA TRP A 454 2.72 -6.28 1.31
C TRP A 454 2.80 -5.21 2.38
N ALA A 455 3.82 -4.37 2.36
CA ALA A 455 3.92 -3.26 3.31
C ALA A 455 3.45 -1.93 2.71
N ASP A 456 3.17 -1.91 1.40
CA ASP A 456 3.41 -0.69 0.66
C ASP A 456 2.19 0.22 0.61
N PHE A 457 0.97 -0.26 0.34
CA PHE A 457 -0.16 0.64 0.09
C PHE A 457 -1.54 0.03 0.40
N PRO A 458 -2.60 0.86 0.60
CA PRO A 458 -3.97 0.38 0.68
C PRO A 458 -4.35 -0.42 -0.57
N ILE A 459 -4.88 -1.62 -0.38
CA ILE A 459 -5.37 -2.49 -1.45
C ILE A 459 -6.82 -2.12 -1.75
N LEU A 460 -7.14 -1.96 -3.04
CA LEU A 460 -8.47 -1.71 -3.55
C LEU A 460 -9.22 -3.00 -3.86
N SER A 461 -8.56 -3.89 -4.60
CA SER A 461 -9.13 -5.18 -4.98
C SER A 461 -8.03 -6.19 -5.24
N SER A 462 -8.39 -7.47 -5.17
CA SER A 462 -7.46 -8.56 -5.44
C SER A 462 -8.19 -9.75 -6.05
N TYR A 463 -7.52 -10.40 -7.00
CA TYR A 463 -8.07 -11.56 -7.70
C TYR A 463 -7.02 -12.65 -7.83
N LEU A 464 -7.40 -13.90 -7.59
CA LEU A 464 -6.67 -15.10 -7.98
C LEU A 464 -7.12 -15.50 -9.38
N HIS A 465 -6.22 -15.43 -10.35
CA HIS A 465 -6.43 -15.92 -11.71
C HIS A 465 -5.93 -17.37 -11.78
N ILE A 466 -6.86 -18.30 -12.02
CA ILE A 466 -6.55 -19.73 -12.06
C ILE A 466 -6.41 -20.15 -13.51
N VAL A 467 -5.23 -20.68 -13.83
CA VAL A 467 -4.97 -21.38 -15.07
C VAL A 467 -5.01 -22.88 -14.82
N GLN A 468 -5.84 -23.59 -15.58
CA GLN A 468 -5.88 -25.06 -15.54
C GLN A 468 -5.73 -25.64 -16.94
N GLU A 469 -5.05 -26.80 -17.03
CA GLU A 469 -5.05 -27.62 -18.25
C GLU A 469 -6.32 -28.46 -18.36
N TYR A 470 -6.82 -28.96 -17.22
CA TYR A 470 -8.12 -29.63 -17.12
C TYR A 470 -8.85 -29.06 -15.91
N SER A 471 -10.08 -28.59 -16.12
CA SER A 471 -10.89 -28.07 -15.03
C SER A 471 -11.75 -29.16 -14.40
N TRP A 472 -11.73 -29.22 -13.08
CA TRP A 472 -12.67 -30.02 -12.31
C TRP A 472 -13.26 -29.20 -11.17
N LYS A 473 -12.65 -29.20 -9.99
CA LYS A 473 -13.11 -28.38 -8.87
C LYS A 473 -11.92 -27.73 -8.22
N VAL A 474 -12.02 -26.44 -7.94
CA VAL A 474 -11.00 -25.71 -7.21
C VAL A 474 -11.56 -25.17 -5.93
N ALA A 475 -10.79 -25.26 -4.85
CA ALA A 475 -11.00 -24.37 -3.71
C ALA A 475 -9.74 -23.55 -3.46
N ALA A 476 -9.97 -22.33 -3.01
CA ALA A 476 -8.92 -21.36 -2.73
C ALA A 476 -9.11 -20.77 -1.33
N ALA A 477 -8.00 -20.44 -0.70
CA ALA A 477 -7.94 -19.77 0.60
C ALA A 477 -6.88 -18.67 0.61
N ALA A 478 -7.10 -17.65 1.43
CA ALA A 478 -6.16 -16.55 1.65
C ALA A 478 -6.03 -16.22 3.14
N TRP A 479 -4.80 -15.96 3.60
CA TRP A 479 -4.50 -15.63 5.00
C TRP A 479 -3.16 -14.89 5.13
N HIS A 480 -2.85 -14.36 6.31
CA HIS A 480 -1.63 -13.57 6.55
C HIS A 480 -0.84 -14.02 7.81
N ASP A 481 -1.28 -15.06 8.49
CA ASP A 481 -0.61 -15.62 9.68
C ASP A 481 0.07 -16.96 9.35
N PRO A 482 1.41 -17.03 9.28
CA PRO A 482 2.13 -18.25 8.90
C PRO A 482 1.87 -19.44 9.82
N GLU A 483 1.58 -19.21 11.11
CA GLU A 483 1.30 -20.28 12.07
C GLU A 483 -0.11 -20.85 11.93
N LYS A 484 -0.97 -20.20 11.13
CA LYS A 484 -2.36 -20.58 10.89
C LYS A 484 -2.62 -21.00 9.45
N GLU A 485 -1.65 -21.66 8.82
CA GLU A 485 -1.90 -22.26 7.51
C GLU A 485 -3.13 -23.17 7.56
N PRO A 486 -4.14 -22.94 6.70
CA PRO A 486 -5.36 -23.74 6.72
C PRO A 486 -5.05 -25.20 6.34
N ASN A 487 -5.41 -26.12 7.24
CA ASN A 487 -5.39 -27.54 6.93
C ASN A 487 -6.57 -27.88 6.01
N TRP A 488 -6.29 -28.33 4.80
CA TRP A 488 -7.30 -28.67 3.79
C TRP A 488 -8.35 -29.68 4.28
N ASN A 489 -7.94 -30.65 5.09
CA ASN A 489 -8.84 -31.69 5.62
C ASN A 489 -9.40 -31.32 7.00
N GLY A 490 -9.10 -30.11 7.50
CA GLY A 490 -9.49 -29.63 8.83
C GLY A 490 -10.67 -28.67 8.79
N THR A 491 -11.29 -28.47 9.95
CA THR A 491 -12.38 -27.49 10.16
C THR A 491 -11.93 -26.04 10.00
N ASP A 492 -10.62 -25.79 10.01
CA ASP A 492 -10.07 -24.43 9.87
C ASP A 492 -10.10 -23.93 8.42
N TRP A 493 -10.25 -24.82 7.43
CA TRP A 493 -10.31 -24.43 6.01
C TRP A 493 -11.41 -23.41 5.74
N ASP A 494 -12.62 -23.65 6.25
CA ASP A 494 -13.79 -22.80 6.05
C ASP A 494 -13.58 -21.36 6.53
N LYS A 495 -12.69 -21.16 7.52
CA LYS A 495 -12.34 -19.83 8.02
C LYS A 495 -11.56 -19.00 7.01
N TYR A 496 -10.69 -19.64 6.22
CA TYR A 496 -9.76 -18.98 5.29
C TYR A 496 -10.17 -19.13 3.82
N GLN A 497 -11.15 -19.99 3.55
CA GLN A 497 -11.73 -20.18 2.23
C GLN A 497 -12.22 -18.83 1.66
N ILE A 498 -11.85 -18.60 0.40
CA ILE A 498 -12.33 -17.47 -0.41
C ILE A 498 -13.22 -17.97 -1.56
N PHE A 499 -13.08 -19.24 -1.94
CA PHE A 499 -13.90 -19.87 -2.97
C PHE A 499 -13.84 -21.39 -2.87
N LYS A 500 -14.92 -22.05 -3.26
CA LYS A 500 -14.97 -23.50 -3.50
C LYS A 500 -15.95 -23.76 -4.63
N SER A 501 -15.50 -24.48 -5.66
CA SER A 501 -16.37 -24.86 -6.78
C SER A 501 -17.63 -25.57 -6.27
N PRO A 502 -18.84 -25.09 -6.63
CA PRO A 502 -20.08 -25.73 -6.24
C PRO A 502 -20.21 -27.14 -6.82
N THR A 503 -19.85 -27.31 -8.10
CA THR A 503 -20.01 -28.58 -8.83
C THR A 503 -18.76 -28.90 -9.66
N GLY A 504 -18.75 -30.08 -10.28
CA GLY A 504 -17.66 -30.45 -11.21
C GLY A 504 -17.67 -29.54 -12.44
N ARG A 505 -16.48 -29.08 -12.84
CA ARG A 505 -16.21 -28.16 -13.95
C ARG A 505 -16.68 -26.72 -13.73
N SER A 506 -17.19 -26.37 -12.55
CA SER A 506 -17.55 -24.99 -12.18
C SER A 506 -16.34 -24.24 -11.60
N VAL A 507 -15.26 -24.14 -12.38
CA VAL A 507 -14.06 -23.39 -11.99
C VAL A 507 -14.04 -22.08 -12.77
N PRO A 508 -14.05 -20.91 -12.12
CA PRO A 508 -13.97 -19.64 -12.80
C PRO A 508 -12.53 -19.31 -13.22
N SER A 509 -12.36 -18.45 -14.22
CA SER A 509 -11.03 -17.94 -14.61
C SER A 509 -10.42 -17.00 -13.57
N SER A 510 -11.26 -16.36 -12.75
CA SER A 510 -10.83 -15.44 -11.69
C SER A 510 -11.69 -15.62 -10.45
N ILE A 511 -11.06 -15.52 -9.29
CA ILE A 511 -11.69 -15.57 -7.97
C ILE A 511 -11.35 -14.29 -7.23
N TYR A 512 -12.36 -13.58 -6.75
CA TYR A 512 -12.14 -12.41 -5.90
C TYR A 512 -11.55 -12.82 -4.54
N ILE A 513 -10.54 -12.08 -4.09
CA ILE A 513 -9.93 -12.24 -2.77
C ILE A 513 -10.30 -11.02 -1.93
N PRO A 514 -11.09 -11.19 -0.86
CA PRO A 514 -11.43 -10.07 0.01
C PRO A 514 -10.17 -9.42 0.60
N VAL A 515 -10.07 -8.09 0.50
CA VAL A 515 -8.85 -7.34 0.86
C VAL A 515 -8.47 -7.49 2.33
N GLU A 516 -9.44 -7.72 3.21
CA GLU A 516 -9.22 -7.97 4.64
C GLU A 516 -8.58 -9.33 4.94
N ARG A 517 -8.43 -10.20 3.93
CA ARG A 517 -7.63 -11.42 4.03
C ARG A 517 -6.13 -11.14 4.02
N PHE A 518 -5.74 -9.94 3.59
CA PHE A 518 -4.36 -9.50 3.58
C PHE A 518 -4.04 -8.59 4.76
N SER A 519 -2.80 -8.66 5.20
CA SER A 519 -2.21 -7.77 6.19
C SER A 519 -1.14 -6.89 5.55
N THR A 520 -1.03 -5.67 6.05
CA THR A 520 0.07 -4.76 5.73
C THR A 520 1.33 -5.01 6.56
N ASP A 521 1.20 -5.78 7.64
CA ASP A 521 2.23 -5.92 8.67
C ASP A 521 2.92 -7.29 8.62
N THR A 522 2.30 -8.24 7.93
CA THR A 522 2.77 -9.62 7.85
C THR A 522 2.75 -10.14 6.42
N ARG A 523 3.43 -11.27 6.22
CA ARG A 523 3.42 -11.99 4.94
C ARG A 523 2.02 -12.50 4.63
N ASN A 524 1.58 -12.28 3.40
CA ASN A 524 0.31 -12.77 2.87
C ASN A 524 0.50 -14.09 2.14
N TYR A 525 -0.53 -14.92 2.15
CA TYR A 525 -0.54 -16.23 1.54
C TYR A 525 -1.83 -16.44 0.76
N VAL A 526 -1.70 -17.06 -0.42
CA VAL A 526 -2.84 -17.56 -1.19
C VAL A 526 -2.55 -19.00 -1.57
N LYS A 527 -3.53 -19.87 -1.37
CA LYS A 527 -3.43 -21.30 -1.67
C LYS A 527 -4.64 -21.71 -2.50
N ALA A 528 -4.39 -22.44 -3.59
CA ALA A 528 -5.41 -23.00 -4.44
C ALA A 528 -5.16 -24.50 -4.61
N ARG A 529 -6.23 -25.28 -4.68
CA ARG A 529 -6.13 -26.71 -4.89
C ARG A 529 -7.22 -27.23 -5.82
N ASP A 530 -6.84 -28.10 -6.75
CA ASP A 530 -7.80 -28.98 -7.42
C ASP A 530 -8.18 -30.15 -6.47
N PHE A 531 -9.48 -30.32 -6.23
CA PHE A 531 -10.00 -31.32 -5.30
C PHE A 531 -11.02 -32.23 -5.97
N ASP A 532 -11.16 -33.46 -5.46
CA ASP A 532 -11.96 -34.55 -6.08
C ASP A 532 -11.49 -34.98 -7.49
N GLY A 533 -10.38 -34.44 -8.02
CA GLY A 533 -9.84 -34.75 -9.35
C GLY A 533 -8.84 -35.91 -9.38
N SER A 534 -8.67 -36.52 -10.56
CA SER A 534 -7.53 -37.40 -10.87
C SER A 534 -6.23 -36.58 -10.90
N SER A 535 -5.07 -37.26 -10.79
CA SER A 535 -3.73 -36.65 -10.87
C SER A 535 -3.41 -35.90 -12.18
N SER A 536 -4.37 -35.81 -13.11
CA SER A 536 -4.31 -35.10 -14.38
C SER A 536 -4.84 -33.66 -14.33
N ASN A 537 -5.52 -33.26 -13.24
CA ASN A 537 -6.10 -31.92 -13.13
C ASN A 537 -5.07 -30.98 -12.52
N LEU A 538 -4.37 -30.25 -13.38
CA LEU A 538 -3.25 -29.41 -13.00
C LEU A 538 -3.68 -27.95 -12.95
N ILE A 539 -3.56 -27.33 -11.76
CA ILE A 539 -3.42 -25.88 -11.70
C ILE A 539 -2.03 -25.57 -12.26
N LEU A 540 -1.94 -24.69 -13.24
CA LEU A 540 -0.67 -24.37 -13.90
C LEU A 540 0.11 -23.31 -13.11
N PRO A 541 1.46 -23.34 -13.13
CA PRO A 541 2.30 -22.33 -12.48
C PRO A 541 2.01 -20.89 -12.93
N ASP A 542 1.44 -20.74 -14.12
CA ASP A 542 1.05 -19.48 -14.73
C ASP A 542 -0.17 -18.82 -14.08
N SER A 543 -0.82 -19.50 -13.13
CA SER A 543 -1.80 -18.85 -12.26
C SER A 543 -1.11 -17.71 -11.47
N PHE A 544 -1.84 -16.66 -11.12
CA PHE A 544 -1.26 -15.50 -10.43
C PHE A 544 -2.30 -14.76 -9.60
N VAL A 545 -1.84 -13.94 -8.67
CA VAL A 545 -2.69 -12.97 -7.97
C VAL A 545 -2.45 -11.59 -8.54
N SER A 546 -3.51 -10.89 -8.91
CA SER A 546 -3.47 -9.47 -9.24
C SER A 546 -3.94 -8.66 -8.06
N VAL A 547 -3.16 -7.68 -7.62
CA VAL A 547 -3.53 -6.76 -6.54
C VAL A 547 -3.58 -5.34 -7.10
N ASN A 548 -4.72 -4.68 -6.98
CA ASN A 548 -4.91 -3.26 -7.29
C ASN A 548 -4.80 -2.44 -6.01
N PHE A 549 -4.06 -1.33 -6.03
CA PHE A 549 -3.72 -0.58 -4.82
C PHE A 549 -3.44 0.89 -5.10
N LEU A 550 -3.29 1.68 -4.02
CA LEU A 550 -3.16 3.13 -4.08
C LEU A 550 -1.81 3.67 -3.63
N VAL A 551 -0.99 4.09 -4.59
CA VAL A 551 0.31 4.73 -4.36
C VAL A 551 0.13 6.21 -4.02
N PRO A 552 0.72 6.75 -2.94
CA PRO A 552 0.78 8.17 -2.66
C PRO A 552 1.44 8.92 -3.82
N ALA A 553 0.71 9.91 -4.31
CA ALA A 553 1.18 10.87 -5.31
C ALA A 553 1.61 12.19 -4.66
N GLN A 554 1.86 12.18 -3.35
CA GLN A 554 2.34 13.32 -2.58
C GLN A 554 3.16 12.87 -1.39
N VAL A 555 4.12 13.71 -1.00
CA VAL A 555 4.87 13.60 0.24
C VAL A 555 4.69 14.85 1.08
N GLY A 556 4.58 14.68 2.39
CA GLY A 556 4.48 15.80 3.33
C GLY A 556 5.78 16.59 3.47
N TYR A 557 5.75 17.58 4.36
CA TYR A 557 6.95 18.30 4.80
C TYR A 557 7.96 17.32 5.41
N GLY A 558 9.20 17.36 4.92
CA GLY A 558 10.31 16.50 5.36
C GLY A 558 11.21 17.18 6.39
N ASP A 559 12.51 16.95 6.28
CA ASP A 559 13.52 17.61 7.10
C ASP A 559 13.60 19.12 6.84
N VAL A 560 14.29 19.83 7.74
CA VAL A 560 14.56 21.27 7.62
C VAL A 560 15.92 21.49 6.97
N PHE A 561 15.94 22.27 5.89
CA PHE A 561 17.13 22.55 5.09
C PHE A 561 17.54 24.02 5.18
N PRO A 562 18.84 24.35 5.02
CA PRO A 562 19.33 25.73 5.12
C PRO A 562 18.86 26.63 3.97
N ASN A 563 18.39 26.07 2.85
CA ASN A 563 17.86 26.84 1.73
C ASN A 563 16.66 26.14 1.07
N GLN A 564 15.83 26.94 0.40
CA GLN A 564 14.60 26.50 -0.25
C GLN A 564 14.84 25.39 -1.28
N THR A 565 15.85 25.54 -2.14
CA THR A 565 16.14 24.59 -3.21
C THR A 565 16.49 23.21 -2.69
N ALA A 566 17.25 23.12 -1.59
CA ALA A 566 17.59 21.84 -0.96
C ALA A 566 16.34 21.14 -0.39
N ALA A 567 15.42 21.90 0.21
CA ALA A 567 14.15 21.36 0.68
C ALA A 567 13.28 20.84 -0.47
N GLU A 568 13.19 21.60 -1.56
CA GLU A 568 12.44 21.20 -2.77
C GLU A 568 13.02 19.93 -3.39
N GLN A 569 14.35 19.83 -3.52
CA GLN A 569 15.03 18.66 -4.05
C GLN A 569 14.80 17.42 -3.18
N ASP A 570 14.85 17.55 -1.86
CA ASP A 570 14.49 16.47 -0.93
C ASP A 570 13.04 16.01 -1.13
N ALA A 571 12.09 16.94 -1.21
CA ALA A 571 10.68 16.58 -1.40
C ALA A 571 10.45 15.89 -2.75
N ILE A 572 11.07 16.37 -3.83
CA ILE A 572 11.03 15.74 -5.15
C ILE A 572 11.66 14.34 -5.10
N GLN A 573 12.80 14.18 -4.43
CA GLN A 573 13.46 12.89 -4.30
C GLN A 573 12.58 11.88 -3.55
N ARG A 574 12.03 12.27 -2.38
CA ARG A 574 11.13 11.40 -1.60
C ARG A 574 9.88 11.02 -2.39
N LEU A 575 9.32 11.95 -3.14
CA LEU A 575 8.17 11.68 -4.02
C LEU A 575 8.55 10.67 -5.10
N ASN A 576 9.67 10.90 -5.80
CA ASN A 576 10.19 10.00 -6.84
C ASN A 576 10.48 8.60 -6.31
N GLU A 577 11.03 8.48 -5.10
CA GLU A 577 11.25 7.19 -4.43
C GLU A 577 9.92 6.49 -4.11
N THR A 578 8.90 7.24 -3.68
CA THR A 578 7.57 6.71 -3.36
C THR A 578 6.83 6.18 -4.60
N ILE A 579 6.94 6.88 -5.73
CA ILE A 579 6.22 6.54 -6.97
C ILE A 579 7.04 5.67 -7.93
N LYS A 580 8.28 5.34 -7.56
CA LYS A 580 9.23 4.62 -8.42
C LYS A 580 8.64 3.29 -8.90
N GLY A 581 8.57 3.11 -10.22
CA GLY A 581 8.03 1.91 -10.85
C GLY A 581 6.53 1.93 -11.11
N TYR A 582 5.82 3.00 -10.70
CA TYR A 582 4.37 3.16 -10.92
C TYR A 582 4.02 4.36 -11.81
N VAL A 583 4.94 5.30 -11.96
CA VAL A 583 4.82 6.52 -12.77
C VAL A 583 5.99 6.59 -13.74
N GLU A 584 5.71 6.89 -15.00
CA GLU A 584 6.75 7.13 -16.03
C GLU A 584 7.10 8.61 -16.09
N GLU A 585 6.07 9.45 -16.16
CA GLU A 585 6.20 10.90 -16.26
C GLU A 585 5.15 11.60 -15.39
N GLY A 586 5.51 12.73 -14.81
CA GLY A 586 4.58 13.50 -14.00
C GLY A 586 5.02 14.94 -13.81
N GLU A 587 4.04 15.83 -13.77
CA GLU A 587 4.25 17.22 -13.40
C GLU A 587 4.26 17.30 -11.87
N ILE A 588 5.45 17.54 -11.31
CA ILE A 588 5.65 17.67 -9.86
C ILE A 588 5.57 19.14 -9.48
N GLU A 589 4.70 19.45 -8.53
CA GLU A 589 4.69 20.72 -7.82
C GLU A 589 5.31 20.57 -6.44
N THR A 590 5.95 21.65 -5.99
CA THR A 590 6.51 21.77 -4.65
C THR A 590 5.90 22.97 -3.93
N GLN A 591 5.73 22.84 -2.62
CA GLN A 591 5.47 23.97 -1.73
C GLN A 591 6.48 23.97 -0.61
N THR A 592 7.09 25.14 -0.40
CA THR A 592 8.01 25.38 0.69
C THR A 592 7.33 26.15 1.80
N THR A 593 7.77 25.90 3.02
CA THR A 593 7.45 26.71 4.19
C THR A 593 8.77 27.02 4.89
N GLU A 594 9.01 28.31 5.11
CA GLU A 594 10.10 28.76 5.95
C GLU A 594 9.70 28.54 7.41
N ILE A 595 10.60 27.93 8.18
CA ILE A 595 10.49 27.84 9.62
C ILE A 595 11.51 28.77 10.25
N VAL A 596 11.01 29.71 11.04
CA VAL A 596 11.80 30.69 11.79
C VAL A 596 11.35 30.65 13.25
N ASP A 597 12.31 30.76 14.17
CA ASP A 597 12.07 30.96 15.61
C ASP A 597 11.13 29.94 16.27
N VAL A 598 11.15 28.67 15.84
CA VAL A 598 10.37 27.61 16.51
C VAL A 598 11.14 27.17 17.76
N PRO A 599 10.67 27.55 18.98
CA PRO A 599 11.45 27.41 20.22
C PRO A 599 11.55 25.96 20.72
N THR A 600 11.48 24.96 19.85
CA THR A 600 11.61 23.54 20.17
C THR A 600 12.13 22.72 18.98
N MET A 601 12.47 23.35 17.84
CA MET A 601 12.75 22.65 16.58
C MET A 601 13.77 21.51 16.73
N TRP A 602 14.82 21.76 17.52
CA TRP A 602 15.90 20.80 17.76
C TRP A 602 15.98 20.32 19.22
N GLY A 603 14.93 20.53 20.01
CA GLY A 603 14.92 20.20 21.45
C GLY A 603 15.58 21.26 22.33
N LEU A 604 15.91 20.87 23.56
CA LEU A 604 16.51 21.72 24.60
C LEU A 604 18.03 21.51 24.66
N THR A 605 18.77 22.61 24.71
CA THR A 605 20.21 22.68 24.93
C THR A 605 20.47 23.48 26.21
N GLU A 606 21.36 23.00 27.08
CA GLU A 606 21.77 23.74 28.28
C GLU A 606 22.85 24.76 27.91
N MET A 607 22.61 26.04 28.24
CA MET A 607 23.65 27.06 28.31
C MET A 607 23.99 27.30 29.78
N GLU A 608 25.26 27.33 30.11
CA GLU A 608 25.75 27.51 31.47
C GLU A 608 26.86 28.55 31.55
N VAL A 609 26.84 29.31 32.64
CA VAL A 609 27.91 30.21 33.04
C VAL A 609 28.52 29.64 34.30
N ARG A 610 29.83 29.46 34.29
CA ARG A 610 30.61 28.98 35.43
C ARG A 610 31.58 30.07 35.86
N VAL A 611 31.71 30.31 37.17
CA VAL A 611 32.59 31.33 37.75
C VAL A 611 33.46 30.69 38.84
N TRP A 612 34.75 30.98 38.85
CA TRP A 612 35.73 30.41 39.79
C TRP A 612 36.86 31.35 40.21
#